data_AF-A0A645EXW0-F1
#
_entry.id   AF-A0A645EXW0-F1
#
_cell.length_a   1.000
_cell.length_b   1.000
_cell.length_c   1.000
_cell.angle_alpha   90.00
_cell.angle_beta   90.00
_cell.angle_gamma   90.00
#
_symmetry.space_group_name_H-M   'P 1'
#
loop_
_entity.id
_entity.type
_entity.pdbx_description
1 polymer ?
#
loop_
_entity_poly.entity_id
_entity_poly.type
_entity_poly.pdbx_seq_one_letter_code
_entity_poly.pdbx_strand_id
1 'polypeptide(L)'
;MDGKVYACDHFVTPEHLLGSIADEADSLFFNGKLPNFGIRKFSALPKKCLNCEHLKLCYGGCPEHRIVNTADGRKLNYLCEGYTLLFDHIQSRLKEMSDFIRGL
;
A
#
# COMPACT_ATOMS: atom_id res chain seq x y z
N MET A 1 -4.50 -9.34 -26.48
CA MET A 1 -4.67 -9.37 -25.01
C MET A 1 -5.71 -10.42 -24.67
N ASP A 2 -5.55 -11.14 -23.57
CA ASP A 2 -6.42 -12.27 -23.17
C ASP A 2 -7.59 -11.86 -22.26
N GLY A 3 -7.76 -10.57 -22.01
CA GLY A 3 -8.90 -10.01 -21.27
C GLY A 3 -8.84 -10.18 -19.75
N LYS A 4 -7.76 -10.76 -19.20
CA LYS A 4 -7.65 -10.99 -17.76
C LYS A 4 -7.50 -9.69 -16.96
N VAL A 5 -8.15 -9.65 -15.81
CA VAL A 5 -8.14 -8.52 -14.86
C VAL A 5 -7.46 -8.95 -13.57
N TYR A 6 -6.49 -8.17 -13.12
CA TYR A 6 -5.69 -8.43 -11.91
C TYR A 6 -5.86 -7.30 -10.90
N ALA A 7 -5.53 -7.58 -9.64
CA ALA A 7 -5.68 -6.60 -8.54
C ALA A 7 -4.72 -5.39 -8.63
N CYS A 8 -3.60 -5.53 -9.34
CA CYS A 8 -2.56 -4.50 -9.50
C CYS A 8 -1.65 -4.88 -10.69
N ASP A 9 -1.12 -3.87 -11.37
CA ASP A 9 -0.09 -3.99 -12.42
C ASP A 9 1.20 -4.67 -11.95
N HIS A 10 1.59 -4.48 -10.69
CA HIS A 10 2.75 -5.16 -10.09
C HIS A 10 2.48 -6.62 -9.69
N PHE A 11 1.22 -7.07 -9.68
CA PHE A 11 0.80 -8.38 -9.21
C PHE A 11 0.02 -9.13 -10.28
N VAL A 12 0.58 -9.25 -11.49
CA VAL A 12 0.00 -10.00 -12.61
C VAL A 12 0.37 -11.49 -12.45
N THR A 13 -0.18 -12.13 -11.43
CA THR A 13 0.05 -13.55 -11.11
C THR A 13 -1.27 -14.28 -10.89
N PRO A 14 -1.30 -15.63 -11.01
CA PRO A 14 -2.54 -16.41 -10.81
C PRO A 14 -3.23 -16.13 -9.46
N GLU A 15 -2.46 -15.90 -8.40
CA GLU A 15 -2.96 -15.61 -7.05
C GLU A 15 -3.73 -14.29 -6.95
N HIS A 16 -3.48 -13.37 -7.89
CA HIS A 16 -4.05 -12.02 -7.92
C HIS A 16 -5.02 -11.80 -9.09
N LEU A 17 -5.36 -12.85 -9.83
CA LEU A 17 -6.36 -12.83 -10.90
C LEU A 17 -7.76 -12.62 -10.32
N LEU A 18 -8.43 -11.55 -10.73
CA LEU A 18 -9.80 -11.23 -10.34
C LEU A 18 -10.81 -11.92 -11.25
N GLY A 19 -10.53 -11.99 -12.56
CA GLY A 19 -11.40 -12.60 -13.57
C GLY A 19 -11.06 -12.11 -14.98
N SER A 20 -12.07 -12.03 -15.85
CA SER A 20 -12.00 -11.49 -17.20
C SER A 20 -12.79 -10.18 -17.31
N ILE A 21 -12.38 -9.28 -18.20
CA ILE A 21 -13.10 -8.02 -18.47
C ILE A 21 -14.50 -8.26 -19.06
N ALA A 22 -14.77 -9.47 -19.54
CA ALA A 22 -16.10 -9.88 -20.01
C ALA A 22 -17.05 -10.27 -18.86
N ASP A 23 -16.54 -10.43 -17.63
CA ASP A 23 -17.35 -10.79 -16.47
C ASP A 23 -18.12 -9.58 -15.93
N GLU A 24 -19.21 -9.83 -15.20
CA GLU A 24 -19.96 -8.76 -14.53
C GLU A 24 -19.09 -8.06 -13.49
N ALA A 25 -19.20 -6.73 -13.42
CA ALA A 25 -18.38 -5.89 -12.53
C ALA A 25 -18.45 -6.35 -11.06
N ASP A 26 -19.65 -6.72 -10.59
CA ASP A 26 -19.82 -7.16 -9.21
C ASP A 26 -19.03 -8.45 -8.91
N SER A 27 -19.01 -9.38 -9.87
CA SER A 27 -18.24 -10.62 -9.76
C SER A 27 -16.73 -10.38 -9.78
N LEU A 28 -16.26 -9.30 -10.41
CA LEU A 28 -14.84 -8.94 -10.44
C LEU A 28 -14.38 -8.25 -9.14
N PHE A 29 -15.21 -7.35 -8.62
CA PHE A 29 -14.79 -6.44 -7.54
C PHE A 29 -15.28 -6.85 -6.14
N PHE A 30 -16.39 -7.58 -6.04
CA PHE A 30 -16.97 -8.00 -4.75
C PHE A 30 -16.81 -9.50 -4.45
N ASN A 31 -15.96 -10.22 -5.21
CA ASN A 31 -15.60 -11.63 -4.94
C ASN A 31 -14.66 -11.86 -3.74
N GLY A 32 -14.37 -10.81 -2.96
CA GLY A 32 -13.47 -10.85 -1.81
C GLY A 32 -11.97 -10.84 -2.16
N LYS A 33 -11.54 -11.19 -3.37
CA LYS A 33 -10.11 -11.18 -3.75
C LYS A 33 -9.52 -9.78 -3.71
N LEU A 34 -10.17 -8.80 -4.36
CA LEU A 34 -9.70 -7.42 -4.37
C LEU A 34 -9.76 -6.76 -2.98
N PRO A 35 -10.87 -6.87 -2.21
CA PRO A 35 -10.91 -6.40 -0.82
C PRO A 35 -9.82 -7.04 0.07
N ASN A 36 -9.62 -8.36 -0.01
CA ASN A 36 -8.60 -9.05 0.78
C ASN A 36 -7.18 -8.62 0.39
N PHE A 37 -6.92 -8.40 -0.91
CA PHE A 37 -5.66 -7.82 -1.38
C PHE A 37 -5.40 -6.45 -0.75
N GLY A 38 -6.43 -5.58 -0.71
CA GLY A 38 -6.37 -4.27 -0.06
C GLY A 38 -6.08 -4.36 1.44
N ILE A 39 -6.82 -5.19 2.18
CA ILE A 39 -6.64 -5.40 3.63
C ILE A 39 -5.22 -5.90 3.94
N ARG A 40 -4.71 -6.84 3.14
CA ARG A 40 -3.36 -7.39 3.31
C ARG A 40 -2.26 -6.34 3.19
N LYS A 41 -2.47 -5.24 2.44
CA LYS A 41 -1.48 -4.15 2.37
C LYS A 41 -1.19 -3.56 3.75
N PHE A 42 -2.19 -3.50 4.63
CA PHE A 42 -2.04 -2.99 6.00
C PHE A 42 -1.77 -4.10 7.02
N SER A 43 -2.53 -5.21 6.98
CA SER A 43 -2.39 -6.27 7.99
C SER A 43 -1.04 -7.00 7.94
N ALA A 44 -0.37 -7.00 6.78
CA ALA A 44 0.97 -7.58 6.61
C ALA A 44 2.12 -6.62 7.01
N LEU A 45 1.83 -5.42 7.53
CA LEU A 45 2.87 -4.49 7.96
C LEU A 45 3.66 -5.02 9.17
N PRO A 46 5.00 -4.88 9.20
CA PRO A 46 5.80 -5.29 10.36
C PRO A 46 5.50 -4.41 11.57
N LYS A 47 5.78 -4.91 12.78
CA LYS A 47 5.63 -4.13 14.04
C LYS A 47 6.30 -2.75 13.98
N LYS A 48 7.46 -2.63 13.31
CA LYS A 48 8.16 -1.36 13.09
C LYS A 48 7.26 -0.31 12.43
N CYS A 49 6.50 -0.68 11.40
CA CYS A 49 5.58 0.23 10.73
C CYS A 49 4.38 0.58 11.61
N LEU A 50 3.81 -0.41 12.32
CA LEU A 50 2.64 -0.20 13.18
C LEU A 50 2.92 0.77 14.34
N ASN A 51 4.17 0.87 14.78
CA ASN A 51 4.62 1.78 15.83
C ASN A 51 5.31 3.06 15.30
N CYS A 52 5.32 3.29 13.98
CA CYS A 52 6.01 4.42 13.36
C CYS A 52 5.12 5.67 13.34
N GLU A 53 5.67 6.82 13.71
CA GLU A 53 4.96 8.11 13.70
C GLU A 53 4.51 8.54 12.28
N HIS A 54 5.27 8.18 11.25
CA HIS A 54 4.93 8.49 9.85
C HIS A 54 3.99 7.46 9.19
N LEU A 55 3.44 6.49 9.94
CA LEU A 55 2.59 5.43 9.37
C LEU A 55 1.44 6.02 8.53
N LYS A 56 0.84 7.13 8.97
CA LYS A 56 -0.27 7.79 8.25
C LYS A 56 0.16 8.49 6.96
N LEU A 57 1.45 8.74 6.77
CA LEU A 57 1.99 9.34 5.55
C LEU A 57 2.32 8.27 4.50
N CYS A 58 2.85 7.11 4.92
CA CYS A 58 3.34 6.10 3.98
C CYS A 58 2.51 4.81 3.91
N TYR A 59 1.78 4.46 4.96
CA TYR A 59 1.12 3.16 5.14
C TYR A 59 2.01 1.93 4.82
N GLY A 60 3.31 2.07 5.09
CA GLY A 60 4.35 1.08 4.79
C GLY A 60 4.67 0.89 3.30
N GLY A 61 4.29 1.86 2.47
CA GLY A 61 4.61 1.92 1.04
C GLY A 61 3.98 0.80 0.20
N CYS A 62 4.34 0.79 -1.10
CA CYS A 62 3.92 -0.24 -2.04
C CYS A 62 4.34 -1.65 -1.54
N PRO A 63 3.43 -2.65 -1.54
CA PRO A 63 3.78 -4.03 -1.17
C PRO A 63 4.85 -4.67 -2.05
N GLU A 64 4.96 -4.31 -3.33
CA GLU A 64 5.98 -4.86 -4.24
C GLU A 64 7.41 -4.50 -3.77
N HIS A 65 7.61 -3.29 -3.25
CA HIS A 65 8.88 -2.84 -2.67
C HIS A 65 9.17 -3.39 -1.25
N ARG A 66 8.35 -4.29 -0.69
CA ARG A 66 8.56 -4.85 0.65
C ARG A 66 9.44 -6.10 0.58
N ILE A 67 10.75 -5.88 0.52
CA ILE A 67 11.74 -6.94 0.33
C ILE A 67 12.69 -7.11 1.53
N VAL A 68 12.77 -6.12 2.42
CA VAL A 68 13.68 -6.13 3.57
C VAL A 68 13.10 -6.98 4.70
N ASN A 69 13.87 -7.96 5.19
CA ASN A 69 13.46 -8.79 6.32
C ASN A 69 13.43 -7.99 7.62
N THR A 70 12.45 -8.28 8.47
CA THR A 70 12.38 -7.77 9.84
C THR A 70 12.34 -8.91 10.86
N ALA A 71 12.61 -8.60 12.12
CA ALA A 71 12.69 -9.61 13.19
C ALA A 71 11.36 -10.33 13.46
N ASP A 72 10.21 -9.75 13.10
CA ASP A 72 8.90 -10.39 13.26
C ASP A 72 8.45 -11.20 12.03
N GLY A 73 9.38 -11.49 11.11
CA GLY A 73 9.12 -12.31 9.91
C GLY A 73 8.36 -11.60 8.80
N ARG A 74 7.95 -10.34 9.00
CA ARG A 74 7.31 -9.52 7.96
C ARG A 74 8.34 -8.72 7.17
N LYS A 75 7.90 -8.19 6.04
CA LYS A 75 8.75 -7.44 5.12
C LYS A 75 8.55 -5.94 5.26
N LEU A 76 9.65 -5.22 5.37
CA LEU A 76 9.70 -3.77 5.37
C LEU A 76 9.94 -3.26 3.94
N ASN A 77 9.35 -2.11 3.64
CA ASN A 77 9.63 -1.39 2.39
C ASN A 77 11.11 -1.00 2.31
N TYR A 78 11.76 -1.25 1.17
CA TYR A 78 13.17 -0.95 0.96
C TYR A 78 13.50 0.55 1.16
N LEU A 79 12.58 1.44 0.82
CA LEU A 79 12.75 2.89 0.94
C LEU A 79 12.36 3.46 2.32
N CYS A 80 12.09 2.61 3.31
CA CYS A 80 11.59 3.05 4.61
C CYS A 80 12.47 4.13 5.27
N GLU A 81 13.80 3.98 5.23
CA GLU A 81 14.72 4.94 5.84
C GLU A 81 14.70 6.28 5.11
N GLY A 82 14.69 6.25 3.78
CA GLY A 82 14.56 7.47 2.97
C GLY A 82 13.23 8.19 3.20
N TYR A 83 12.13 7.44 3.37
CA TYR A 83 10.85 8.03 3.75
C TYR A 83 10.90 8.71 5.12
N THR A 84 11.49 8.08 6.14
CA THR A 84 11.66 8.70 7.46
C THR A 84 12.43 10.01 7.36
N LEU A 85 13.62 10.00 6.73
CA LEU A 85 14.43 11.21 6.55
C LEU A 85 13.68 12.32 5.80
N LEU A 86 12.96 11.97 4.74
CA LEU A 86 12.17 12.91 3.98
C LEU A 86 11.05 13.52 4.84
N PHE A 87 10.26 12.69 5.51
CA PHE A 87 9.11 13.15 6.28
C PHE A 87 9.52 13.98 7.49
N ASP A 88 10.60 13.63 8.17
CA ASP A 88 11.18 14.45 9.23
C ASP A 88 11.51 15.87 8.72
N HIS A 89 12.01 15.97 7.50
CA HIS A 89 12.36 17.25 6.89
C HIS A 89 11.15 18.07 6.41
N ILE A 90 10.13 17.42 5.84
CA ILE A 90 9.04 18.13 5.14
C ILE A 90 7.72 18.24 5.92
N GLN A 91 7.52 17.46 6.99
CA GLN A 91 6.21 17.34 7.65
C GLN A 91 5.65 18.68 8.18
N SER A 92 6.50 19.57 8.70
CA SER A 92 6.06 20.88 9.19
C SER A 92 5.51 21.74 8.05
N ARG A 93 6.24 21.81 6.94
CA ARG A 93 5.83 22.57 5.74
C ARG A 93 4.57 21.98 5.11
N LEU A 94 4.45 20.65 5.05
CA LEU A 94 3.22 20.01 4.57
C LEU A 94 2.02 20.34 5.46
N LYS A 95 2.21 20.44 6.78
CA LYS A 95 1.16 20.86 7.69
C LYS A 95 0.75 22.31 7.44
N GLU A 96 1.70 23.23 7.32
CA GLU A 96 1.44 24.65 7.00
C GLU A 96 0.65 24.79 5.68
N MET A 97 1.06 24.06 4.63
CA MET A 97 0.35 24.05 3.36
C MET A 97 -1.07 23.48 3.49
N SER A 98 -1.25 22.40 4.26
CA SER A 98 -2.56 21.81 4.50
C SER A 98 -3.48 22.74 5.28
N ASP A 99 -2.96 23.42 6.30
CA ASP A 99 -3.72 24.39 7.10
C ASP A 99 -4.17 25.56 6.22
N PHE A 100 -3.26 26.11 5.40
CA PHE A 100 -3.57 27.15 4.42
C PHE A 100 -4.68 26.74 3.44
N ILE A 101 -4.59 25.53 2.85
CA ILE A 101 -5.61 25.02 1.92
C ILE A 101 -6.96 24.83 2.60
N ARG A 102 -6.96 24.47 3.89
CA ARG A 102 -8.19 24.27 4.68
C ARG A 102 -8.74 25.57 5.27
N GLY A 103 -8.02 26.68 5.14
CA GLY A 103 -8.40 27.97 5.73
C GLY A 103 -8.28 28.00 7.26
N LEU A 104 -7.32 27.25 7.82
CA LEU A 104 -6.98 27.22 9.25
C LEU A 104 -5.84 28.18 9.60
#